data_AF-A0A1E1WC05-F1
#
_entry.id   AF-A0A1E1WC05-F1
#
_cell.length_a   1.000
_cell.length_b   1.000
_cell.length_c   1.000
_cell.angle_alpha   90.00
_cell.angle_beta   90.00
_cell.angle_gamma   90.00
#
_symmetry.space_group_name_H-M   'P 1'
#
loop_
_entity.id
_entity.type
_entity.pdbx_description
1 polymer ?
#
loop_
_entity_poly.entity_id
_entity_poly.type
_entity_poly.pdbx_seq_one_letter_code
_entity_poly.pdbx_strand_id
1 'polypeptide(L)'
;VILVVDYEKICRLCLQATGALSGIFDNNEENSLQKLILSSTGIEVKVNDGLPSKICHKCRYVVELSCEFRDMAARTHLLLTEADSNLHKEEKCVGNTNECVVN
;
A
#
# COMPACT_ATOMS: atom_id res chain seq x y z
N VAL A 1 36.55 17.35 2.42
CA VAL A 1 36.22 16.80 1.09
C VAL A 1 34.72 16.82 0.94
N ILE A 2 34.16 17.66 0.08
CA ILE A 2 32.73 17.61 -0.24
C ILE A 2 32.57 16.46 -1.22
N LEU A 3 31.89 15.39 -0.80
CA LEU A 3 31.50 14.32 -1.71
C LEU A 3 30.38 14.85 -2.59
N VAL A 4 30.68 15.06 -3.87
CA VAL A 4 29.65 15.38 -4.87
C VAL A 4 28.94 14.07 -5.19
N VAL A 5 27.72 13.92 -4.69
CA VAL A 5 26.87 12.77 -5.01
C VAL A 5 26.09 13.09 -6.28
N ASP A 6 26.27 12.28 -7.31
CA ASP A 6 25.53 12.40 -8.56
C ASP A 6 24.14 11.74 -8.41
N TYR A 7 23.12 12.57 -8.15
CA TYR A 7 21.74 12.12 -7.92
C TYR A 7 21.05 11.54 -9.15
N GLU A 8 21.59 11.75 -10.35
CA GLU A 8 21.08 11.11 -11.57
C GLU A 8 21.52 9.65 -11.68
N LYS A 9 22.51 9.22 -10.89
CA LYS A 9 23.09 7.87 -10.94
C LYS A 9 22.73 6.98 -9.77
N ILE A 10 21.87 7.42 -8.86
CA ILE A 10 21.51 6.64 -7.67
C ILE A 10 20.00 6.51 -7.50
N CYS A 11 19.58 5.38 -6.92
CA CYS A 11 18.19 5.14 -6.58
C CYS A 11 17.76 5.93 -5.33
N ARG A 12 16.60 6.57 -5.38
CA ARG A 12 16.00 7.31 -4.26
C ARG A 12 15.76 6.47 -3.01
N LEU A 13 15.39 5.19 -3.16
CA LEU A 13 14.98 4.36 -2.03
C LEU A 13 16.13 3.58 -1.39
N CYS A 14 17.20 3.27 -2.15
CA CYS A 14 18.28 2.41 -1.66
C CYS A 14 19.70 2.98 -1.86
N LEU A 15 19.82 4.15 -2.49
CA LEU A 15 21.08 4.84 -2.82
C LEU A 15 22.07 4.04 -3.67
N GLN A 16 21.65 2.90 -4.22
CA GLN A 16 22.50 2.08 -5.08
C GLN A 16 22.58 2.68 -6.48
N ALA A 17 23.78 2.64 -7.06
CA ALA A 17 24.08 3.06 -8.44
C ALA A 17 24.09 1.86 -9.41
N THR A 18 23.19 0.90 -9.22
CA THR A 18 23.20 -0.38 -9.94
C THR A 18 21.96 -0.56 -10.80
N GLY A 19 22.17 -0.99 -12.05
CA GLY A 19 21.11 -1.35 -12.99
C GLY A 19 20.44 -0.15 -13.68
N ALA A 20 19.36 -0.42 -14.41
CA ALA A 20 18.58 0.61 -15.06
C ALA A 20 17.80 1.45 -14.03
N LEU A 21 17.89 2.78 -14.18
CA LEU A 21 17.16 3.77 -13.41
C LEU A 21 16.03 4.35 -14.27
N SER A 22 14.86 4.54 -13.67
CA SER A 22 13.70 5.20 -14.29
C SER A 22 13.28 6.40 -13.46
N GLY A 23 12.71 7.44 -14.09
CA GLY A 23 12.25 8.62 -13.35
C GLY A 23 11.00 8.31 -12.53
N ILE A 24 10.98 8.79 -11.30
CA ILE A 24 9.82 8.65 -10.39
C ILE A 24 8.62 9.46 -10.90
N PHE A 25 8.88 10.54 -11.64
CA PHE A 25 7.89 11.53 -12.06
C PHE A 25 7.61 11.51 -13.57
N ASP A 26 8.09 10.51 -14.30
CA ASP A 26 7.99 10.47 -15.77
C ASP A 26 6.56 10.16 -16.26
N ASN A 27 5.72 9.54 -15.43
CA ASN A 27 4.34 9.13 -15.77
C ASN A 27 3.30 9.87 -14.91
N ASN A 28 2.23 10.37 -15.56
CA ASN A 28 1.10 11.06 -14.93
C ASN A 28 -0.13 10.15 -14.70
N GLU A 29 0.05 8.84 -14.68
CA GLU A 29 -1.06 7.88 -14.58
C GLU A 29 -1.69 7.81 -13.18
N GLU A 30 -2.89 7.24 -13.11
CA GLU A 30 -3.74 7.17 -11.91
C GLU A 30 -3.08 6.39 -10.75
N ASN A 31 -2.22 5.42 -11.07
CA ASN A 31 -1.33 4.69 -10.15
C ASN A 31 0.13 5.17 -10.25
N SER A 32 0.31 6.49 -10.18
CA SER A 32 1.63 7.10 -10.28
C SER A 32 2.59 6.48 -9.26
N LEU A 33 3.84 6.28 -9.67
CA LEU A 33 4.88 5.62 -8.88
C LEU A 33 5.06 6.29 -7.50
N GLN A 34 4.84 7.60 -7.42
CA GLN A 34 4.81 8.40 -6.20
C GLN A 34 3.79 7.85 -5.18
N LYS A 35 2.57 7.52 -5.63
CA LYS A 35 1.53 6.95 -4.77
C LYS A 35 1.90 5.55 -4.29
N LEU A 36 2.49 4.73 -5.17
CA LEU A 36 2.94 3.39 -4.79
C LEU A 36 4.05 3.46 -3.73
N ILE A 37 5.03 4.36 -3.90
CA ILE A 37 6.09 4.60 -2.92
C ILE A 37 5.48 5.02 -1.58
N LEU A 38 4.59 6.02 -1.57
CA LEU A 38 3.94 6.48 -0.35
C LEU A 38 3.16 5.35 0.34
N SER A 39 2.38 4.60 -0.42
CA SER A 39 1.51 3.56 0.14
C SER A 39 2.29 2.34 0.67
N SER A 40 3.45 2.03 0.08
CA SER A 40 4.28 0.88 0.47
C SER A 40 5.32 1.21 1.55
N THR A 41 5.79 2.45 1.63
CA THR A 41 6.91 2.84 2.51
C THR A 41 6.56 3.92 3.53
N GLY A 42 5.45 4.64 3.36
CA GLY A 42 5.13 5.85 4.13
C GLY A 42 5.96 7.08 3.75
N ILE A 43 6.84 6.99 2.74
CA ILE A 43 7.69 8.09 2.30
C ILE A 43 7.01 8.89 1.20
N GLU A 44 6.82 10.18 1.44
CA GLU A 44 6.35 11.11 0.41
C GLU A 44 7.53 11.58 -0.45
N VAL A 45 7.44 11.41 -1.77
CA VAL A 45 8.43 11.90 -2.74
C VAL A 45 7.88 13.12 -3.47
N LYS A 46 8.67 14.20 -3.54
CA LYS A 46 8.25 15.47 -4.14
C LYS A 46 9.19 15.89 -5.25
N VAL A 47 8.63 16.51 -6.28
CA VAL A 47 9.45 17.16 -7.32
C VAL A 47 10.24 18.30 -6.66
N ASN A 48 11.52 18.42 -7.01
CA ASN A 48 12.43 19.47 -6.51
C ASN A 48 12.68 19.45 -4.97
N ASP A 49 12.60 18.28 -4.33
CA ASP A 49 12.96 18.15 -2.90
C ASP A 49 14.48 18.07 -2.63
N GLY A 50 15.30 18.29 -3.66
CA GLY A 50 16.76 18.29 -3.55
C GLY A 50 17.35 16.90 -3.32
N LEU A 51 16.65 15.83 -3.68
CA LEU A 51 17.06 14.44 -3.50
C LEU A 51 16.89 13.66 -4.82
N PRO A 52 17.40 12.41 -4.94
CA PRO A 52 17.33 11.67 -6.21
C PRO A 52 15.91 11.51 -6.77
N SER A 53 15.78 11.74 -8.07
CA SER A 53 14.51 11.65 -8.82
C SER A 53 14.32 10.30 -9.53
N LYS A 54 15.28 9.37 -9.34
CA LYS A 54 15.36 8.07 -10.02
C LYS A 54 15.06 6.91 -9.08
N ILE A 55 14.46 5.85 -9.61
CA ILE A 55 14.27 4.56 -8.93
C ILE A 55 14.91 3.43 -9.75
N CYS A 56 15.58 2.50 -9.07
CA CYS A 56 16.08 1.29 -9.72
C CYS A 56 14.97 0.23 -9.85
N HIS A 57 15.12 -0.67 -10.82
CA HIS A 57 14.16 -1.75 -11.07
C HIS A 57 13.84 -2.59 -9.82
N LYS A 58 14.83 -2.90 -8.99
CA LYS A 58 14.63 -3.68 -7.74
C LYS A 58 13.68 -2.96 -6.78
N CYS A 59 13.91 -1.67 -6.54
CA CYS A 59 13.06 -0.88 -5.65
C CYS A 59 11.66 -0.69 -6.22
N ARG A 60 11.55 -0.46 -7.54
CA ARG A 60 10.25 -0.35 -8.21
C ARG A 60 9.43 -1.65 -8.07
N TYR A 61 10.04 -2.79 -8.37
CA TYR A 61 9.40 -4.10 -8.22
C TYR A 61 8.91 -4.34 -6.79
N VAL A 62 9.74 -4.05 -5.78
CA VAL A 62 9.35 -4.23 -4.37
C VAL A 62 8.19 -3.32 -3.99
N VAL A 63 8.17 -2.07 -4.46
CA VAL A 63 7.08 -1.11 -4.22
C VAL A 63 5.76 -1.59 -4.84
N GLU A 64 5.79 -2.05 -6.08
CA GLU A 64 4.62 -2.60 -6.80
C GLU A 64 4.10 -3.86 -6.09
N LEU A 65 4.99 -4.82 -5.81
CA LEU A 65 4.65 -6.06 -5.11
C LEU A 65 4.08 -5.82 -3.71
N SER A 66 4.62 -4.84 -2.98
CA SER A 66 4.13 -4.47 -1.64
C SER A 66 2.72 -3.89 -1.69
N CYS A 67 2.41 -3.12 -2.74
CA CYS A 67 1.05 -2.61 -2.95
C CYS A 67 0.07 -3.73 -3.29
N GLU A 68 0.44 -4.64 -4.21
CA GLU A 68 -0.39 -5.81 -4.55
C GLU A 68 -0.67 -6.68 -3.31
N PHE A 69 0.35 -6.93 -2.49
CA PHE A 69 0.21 -7.68 -1.25
C PHE A 69 -0.74 -6.98 -0.27
N ARG A 70 -0.57 -5.66 -0.06
CA ARG A 70 -1.44 -4.87 0.81
C ARG A 70 -2.89 -4.92 0.33
N ASP A 71 -3.12 -4.75 -0.96
CA ASP A 71 -4.47 -4.72 -1.52
C ASP A 71 -5.14 -6.10 -1.43
N MET A 72 -4.38 -7.18 -1.66
CA MET A 72 -4.84 -8.55 -1.43
C MET A 72 -5.24 -8.76 0.04
N ALA A 73 -4.37 -8.41 0.98
CA ALA A 73 -4.62 -8.59 2.40
C ALA A 73 -5.84 -7.76 2.88
N ALA A 74 -5.95 -6.52 2.43
CA ALA A 74 -7.07 -5.64 2.76
C ALA A 74 -8.39 -6.19 2.23
N ARG A 75 -8.44 -6.62 0.96
CA ARG A 75 -9.65 -7.24 0.37
C ARG A 75 -10.07 -8.49 1.12
N THR A 76 -9.13 -9.38 1.41
CA THR A 76 -9.44 -10.63 2.14
C THR A 76 -9.92 -10.34 3.55
N HIS A 77 -9.30 -9.37 4.25
CA HIS A 77 -9.75 -8.98 5.58
C HIS A 77 -11.19 -8.44 5.57
N LEU A 78 -11.52 -7.54 4.63
CA LEU A 78 -12.88 -7.01 4.49
C LEU A 78 -13.90 -8.14 4.30
N LEU A 79 -13.65 -9.06 3.36
CA LEU A 79 -14.53 -10.20 3.09
C LEU A 79 -14.75 -11.08 4.34
N LEU A 80 -13.69 -11.34 5.10
CA LEU A 80 -13.79 -12.14 6.34
C LEU A 80 -14.61 -11.41 7.40
N THR A 81 -14.40 -10.11 7.60
CA THR A 81 -15.16 -9.33 8.59
C THR A 81 -16.63 -9.16 8.22
N GLU A 82 -16.96 -9.07 6.92
CA GLU A 82 -18.33 -9.04 6.43
C GLU A 82 -19.03 -10.38 6.62
N ALA A 83 -18.33 -11.49 6.35
CA ALA A 83 -18.85 -12.84 6.59
C ALA A 83 -19.13 -13.09 8.08
N ASP A 84 -18.20 -12.71 8.96
CA ASP A 84 -18.37 -12.82 10.42
C ASP A 84 -19.57 -11.99 10.92
N SER A 85 -19.77 -10.79 10.36
CA SER A 85 -20.91 -9.93 10.69
C SER A 85 -22.26 -10.53 10.27
N ASN A 86 -22.28 -11.40 9.26
CA ASN A 86 -23.48 -12.09 8.79
C ASN A 86 -23.74 -13.40 9.55
N LEU A 87 -22.70 -14.09 10.03
CA LEU A 87 -22.82 -15.27 10.89
C LEU A 87 -23.54 -14.96 12.21
N HIS A 88 -23.36 -13.77 12.78
CA HIS A 88 -24.05 -13.34 14.00
C HIS A 88 -25.52 -12.94 13.79
N LYS A 89 -26.03 -12.94 12.55
CA LYS A 89 -27.45 -12.65 12.25
C LYS A 89 -28.32 -13.91 12.17
N GLU A 90 -27.73 -15.08 11.92
CA GLU A 90 -28.47 -16.34 11.78
C GLU A 90 -28.81 -17.02 13.13
N GLU A 91 -28.18 -16.62 14.24
CA GLU A 91 -28.49 -17.16 15.58
C GLU A 91 -29.66 -16.46 16.31
N LYS A 92 -30.29 -15.41 15.75
CA LYS A 92 -31.38 -14.67 16.44
C LYS A 92 -32.81 -15.13 16.14
N CYS A 93 -33.00 -16.21 15.38
CA CYS A 93 -34.34 -16.73 15.06
C CYS A 93 -34.48 -18.23 15.38
N VAL A 94 -34.33 -18.62 16.65
CA VAL A 94 -34.90 -19.86 17.17
C VAL A 94 -35.59 -19.53 18.51
N GLY A 95 -36.93 -19.55 18.52
CA GLY A 95 -37.80 -19.30 19.68
C GLY A 95 -37.62 -20.33 20.81
N ASN A 96 -38.33 -20.32 21.94
CA ASN A 96 -39.59 -19.71 22.35
C ASN A 96 -39.67 -19.94 23.88
N THR A 97 -40.31 -19.08 24.68
CA THR A 97 -41.04 -19.55 25.87
C THR A 97 -42.27 -18.69 26.06
N ASN A 98 -43.43 -19.33 25.88
CA ASN A 98 -44.69 -18.85 26.38
C ASN A 98 -44.62 -18.83 27.91
N GLU A 99 -44.81 -17.69 28.55
CA GLU A 99 -45.42 -17.65 29.87
C GLU A 99 -46.34 -16.44 29.97
N CYS A 100 -47.65 -16.72 29.95
CA CYS A 100 -48.68 -15.79 30.38
C CYS A 100 -48.47 -15.48 31.86
N VAL A 101 -48.30 -14.22 32.22
CA VAL A 101 -48.78 -13.73 33.52
C VAL A 101 -49.52 -12.42 33.27
N VAL A 102 -50.83 -12.50 33.47
CA VAL A 102 -51.73 -11.37 33.66
C VAL A 102 -51.31 -10.64 34.92
N ASN A 103 -51.10 -9.32 34.83
CA ASN A 103 -51.56 -8.31 35.80
C ASN A 103 -51.34 -6.90 35.23
#